data_AF-K7AZ58-F1
#
_entry.id   AF-K7AZ58-F1
#
_cell.length_a   1.000
_cell.length_b   1.000
_cell.length_c   1.000
_cell.angle_alpha   90.00
_cell.angle_beta   90.00
_cell.angle_gamma   90.00
#
_symmetry.space_group_name_H-M   'P 1'
#
loop_
_entity.id
_entity.type
_entity.pdbx_description
1 polymer ?
#
loop_
_entity_poly.entity_id
_entity_poly.type
_entity_poly.pdbx_seq_one_letter_code
_entity_poly.pdbx_strand_id
1 'polypeptide(L)'
;MSVMQQLTESVLIWIILLLALVCYSILIHMFLSDKQTISWSSKTLSWLQTLPTLLGALPLLGLLGTIIGLLTCFSQMAKGSMDIQQLLSSGIAEALLTTELGLLMVVPGWLMLSLLQRKLRLVEGTSADGADSSTRGTN
;
A
#
# COMPACT_ATOMS: atom_id res chain seq x y z
N MET A 1 0.64 29.37 -15.01
CA MET A 1 1.77 28.83 -14.22
C MET A 1 1.39 27.40 -13.90
N SER A 2 2.27 26.48 -14.29
CA SER A 2 1.95 25.12 -14.71
C SER A 2 1.17 24.30 -13.68
N VAL A 3 0.18 23.53 -14.15
CA VAL A 3 -0.56 22.50 -13.40
C VAL A 3 0.37 21.60 -12.56
N MET A 4 1.60 21.36 -13.04
CA MET A 4 2.69 20.69 -12.31
C MET A 4 3.08 21.33 -10.97
N GLN A 5 2.92 22.66 -10.82
CA GLN A 5 3.31 23.42 -9.63
C GLN A 5 2.20 23.42 -8.56
N GLN A 6 0.93 23.31 -8.99
CA GLN A 6 -0.21 23.10 -8.08
C GLN A 6 -0.25 21.65 -7.58
N LEU A 7 0.20 20.70 -8.42
CA LEU A 7 0.38 19.29 -8.08
C LEU A 7 1.49 19.04 -7.04
N THR A 8 2.57 19.84 -7.02
CA THR A 8 3.68 19.70 -6.06
C THR A 8 3.44 20.34 -4.69
N GLU A 9 2.46 21.25 -4.56
CA GLU A 9 2.14 21.95 -3.30
C GLU A 9 1.14 21.18 -2.40
N SER A 10 0.47 20.16 -2.95
CA SER A 10 -0.43 19.29 -2.19
C SER A 10 0.38 18.37 -1.28
N VAL A 11 0.52 18.76 -0.01
CA VAL A 11 1.10 18.00 1.13
C VAL A 11 0.70 16.51 1.12
N LEU A 12 -0.46 16.19 0.55
CA LEU A 12 -0.97 14.84 0.30
C LEU A 12 -0.03 13.94 -0.51
N ILE A 13 0.59 14.41 -1.60
CA ILE A 13 1.50 13.57 -2.41
C ILE A 13 2.76 13.24 -1.62
N TRP A 14 3.28 14.22 -0.88
CA TRP A 14 4.39 13.99 0.05
C TRP A 14 4.02 13.03 1.17
N ILE A 15 2.80 13.10 1.72
CA ILE A 15 2.31 12.14 2.72
C ILE A 15 2.17 10.74 2.11
N ILE A 16 1.62 10.61 0.89
CA ILE A 16 1.47 9.31 0.21
C ILE A 16 2.84 8.72 -0.13
N LEU A 17 3.78 9.53 -0.63
CA LEU A 17 5.15 9.09 -0.93
C LEU A 17 5.91 8.72 0.34
N LEU A 18 5.81 9.52 1.40
CA LEU A 18 6.48 9.24 2.67
C LEU A 18 5.88 8.02 3.34
N LEU A 19 4.55 7.88 3.37
CA LEU A 19 3.86 6.70 3.88
C LEU A 19 4.21 5.45 3.07
N ALA A 20 4.24 5.55 1.74
CA ALA A 20 4.63 4.46 0.86
C ALA A 20 6.10 4.10 1.03
N LEU A 21 7.00 5.08 1.15
CA LEU A 21 8.44 4.87 1.36
C LEU A 21 8.72 4.28 2.73
N VAL A 22 8.00 4.69 3.78
CA VAL A 22 8.05 4.07 5.12
C VAL A 22 7.53 2.64 5.06
N CYS A 23 6.40 2.39 4.37
CA CYS A 23 5.87 1.04 4.18
C CYS A 23 6.86 0.15 3.42
N TYR A 24 7.47 0.66 2.35
CA TYR A 24 8.49 -0.01 1.56
C TYR A 24 9.77 -0.26 2.35
N SER A 25 10.20 0.71 3.17
CA SER A 25 11.38 0.61 4.03
C SER A 25 11.18 -0.44 5.12
N ILE A 26 9.98 -0.55 5.70
CA ILE A 26 9.63 -1.59 6.68
C ILE A 26 9.59 -2.97 6.01
N LEU A 27 9.01 -3.07 4.81
CA LEU A 27 8.95 -4.32 4.05
C LEU A 27 10.34 -4.80 3.60
N ILE A 28 11.17 -3.89 3.09
CA ILE A 28 12.57 -4.16 2.72
C ILE A 28 13.39 -4.51 3.95
N HIS A 29 13.20 -3.83 5.09
CA HIS A 29 13.91 -4.15 6.33
C HIS A 29 13.51 -5.54 6.87
N MET A 30 12.23 -5.92 6.80
CA MET A 30 11.79 -7.27 7.15
C MET A 30 12.28 -8.33 6.16
N PHE A 31 12.41 -7.98 4.87
CA PHE A 31 12.85 -8.92 3.84
C PHE A 31 14.37 -9.12 3.82
N LEU A 32 15.16 -8.07 4.08
CA LEU A 32 16.63 -8.16 4.17
C LEU A 32 17.11 -8.66 5.53
N SER A 33 16.27 -8.70 6.57
CA SER A 33 16.54 -9.46 7.80
C SER A 33 16.36 -10.96 7.56
N ASP A 34 17.22 -11.49 6.71
CA ASP A 34 17.58 -12.89 6.69
C ASP A 34 18.25 -13.25 8.03
N LYS A 35 17.45 -13.75 8.98
CA LYS A 35 17.88 -14.80 9.91
C LYS A 35 16.73 -15.77 10.14
N GLN A 36 16.80 -16.85 9.36
CA GLN A 36 16.15 -18.15 9.55
C GLN A 36 16.28 -18.62 11.02
N THR A 37 15.37 -18.19 11.89
CA THR A 37 15.31 -18.66 13.28
C THR A 37 13.84 -18.89 13.64
N ILE A 38 13.57 -20.05 14.22
CA ILE A 38 12.24 -20.60 14.55
C ILE A 38 11.43 -19.68 15.50
N SER A 39 12.05 -18.67 16.13
CA SER A 39 11.37 -17.66 16.97
C SER A 39 10.71 -16.50 16.18
N TRP A 40 10.99 -16.35 14.88
CA TRP A 40 10.51 -15.22 14.06
C TRP A 40 9.08 -15.40 13.52
N SER A 41 8.60 -16.63 13.45
CA SER A 41 7.29 -16.99 12.88
C SER A 41 6.11 -16.44 13.69
N SER A 42 6.19 -16.45 15.03
CA SER A 42 5.11 -15.97 15.90
C SER A 42 4.87 -14.47 15.79
N LYS A 43 5.93 -13.65 15.74
CA LYS A 43 5.83 -12.21 15.49
C LYS A 43 5.39 -11.94 14.06
N THR A 44 5.94 -12.64 13.07
CA THR A 44 5.59 -12.39 11.66
C THR A 44 4.11 -12.67 11.38
N LEU A 45 3.52 -13.68 12.03
CA LEU A 45 2.11 -14.03 11.87
C LEU A 45 1.15 -12.90 12.29
N SER A 46 1.44 -12.17 13.37
CA SER A 46 0.58 -11.06 13.81
C SER A 46 0.62 -9.88 12.82
N TRP A 47 1.81 -9.54 12.30
CA TRP A 47 1.97 -8.46 11.33
C TRP A 47 1.39 -8.82 9.95
N LEU A 48 1.38 -10.10 9.59
CA LEU A 48 0.80 -10.60 8.34
C LEU A 48 -0.72 -10.45 8.27
N GLN A 49 -1.41 -10.32 9.41
CA GLN A 49 -2.84 -10.05 9.46
C GLN A 49 -3.18 -8.56 9.28
N THR A 50 -2.27 -7.65 9.64
CA THR A 50 -2.50 -6.19 9.60
C THR A 50 -1.96 -5.54 8.32
N LEU A 51 -0.88 -6.08 7.74
CA LEU A 51 -0.29 -5.57 6.49
C LEU A 51 -1.26 -5.58 5.29
N PRO A 52 -2.03 -6.64 5.01
CA PRO A 52 -2.97 -6.66 3.88
C PRO A 52 -4.05 -5.60 4.02
N THR A 53 -4.52 -5.34 5.24
CA THR A 53 -5.53 -4.32 5.54
C THR A 53 -4.98 -2.93 5.30
N LEU A 54 -3.74 -2.66 5.72
CA LEU A 54 -3.07 -1.39 5.46
C LEU A 54 -2.82 -1.19 3.97
N LEU A 55 -2.33 -2.23 3.27
CA LEU A 55 -2.16 -2.22 1.81
C LEU A 55 -3.50 -1.97 1.09
N GLY A 56 -4.58 -2.61 1.53
CA GLY A 56 -5.93 -2.38 0.99
C GLY A 56 -6.43 -0.95 1.18
N ALA A 57 -5.95 -0.23 2.19
CA ALA A 57 -6.33 1.17 2.44
C ALA A 57 -5.66 2.17 1.46
N LEU A 58 -4.50 1.84 0.87
CA LEU A 58 -3.78 2.72 -0.08
C LEU A 58 -4.64 3.10 -1.31
N PRO A 59 -5.22 2.16 -2.07
CA PRO A 59 -6.06 2.50 -3.23
C PRO A 59 -7.37 3.18 -2.81
N LEU A 60 -7.91 2.87 -1.62
CA LEU A 60 -9.09 3.56 -1.07
C LEU A 60 -8.79 5.04 -0.77
N LEU A 61 -7.59 5.36 -0.28
CA LEU A 61 -7.12 6.74 -0.11
C LEU A 61 -6.94 7.46 -1.45
N GLY A 62 -6.46 6.77 -2.49
CA GLY A 62 -6.40 7.33 -3.85
C GLY A 62 -7.79 7.68 -4.40
N LEU A 63 -8.76 6.79 -4.19
CA LEU A 63 -10.16 7.05 -4.53
C LEU A 63 -10.73 8.24 -3.74
N LEU A 64 -10.43 8.35 -2.45
CA LEU A 64 -10.82 9.52 -1.65
C LEU A 64 -10.26 10.83 -2.24
N GLY A 65 -9.02 10.81 -2.76
CA GLY A 65 -8.41 11.94 -3.47
C GLY A 65 -9.24 12.41 -4.67
N THR A 66 -9.82 11.47 -5.43
CA THR A 66 -10.71 11.83 -6.55
C THR A 66 -11.97 12.57 -6.11
N ILE A 67 -12.58 12.10 -5.01
CA ILE A 67 -13.79 12.70 -4.46
C ILE A 67 -13.48 14.13 -4.01
N ILE A 68 -12.35 14.34 -3.30
CA ILE A 68 -11.93 15.66 -2.83
C ILE A 68 -11.64 16.61 -4.01
N GLY A 69 -10.95 16.13 -5.05
CA GLY A 69 -10.63 16.93 -6.25
C GLY A 69 -11.89 17.38 -7.00
N LEU A 70 -12.83 16.47 -7.23
CA LEU A 70 -14.12 16.78 -7.85
C LEU A 70 -14.95 17.75 -7.00
N LEU A 71 -14.99 17.56 -5.68
CA LEU A 71 -15.73 18.43 -4.77
C LEU A 71 -15.18 19.86 -4.74
N THR A 72 -13.84 19.99 -4.85
CA THR A 72 -13.17 21.29 -4.96
C THR A 72 -13.51 22.00 -6.27
N CYS A 73 -13.60 21.27 -7.39
CA CYS A 73 -14.04 21.82 -8.68
C CYS A 73 -15.48 22.36 -8.59
N PHE A 74 -16.41 21.56 -8.03
CA PHE A 74 -17.79 21.98 -7.83
C PHE A 74 -17.92 23.20 -6.92
N SER A 75 -17.13 23.28 -5.85
CA SER A 75 -17.12 24.43 -4.93
C SER A 75 -16.64 25.71 -5.62
N GLN A 76 -15.62 25.62 -6.46
CA GLN A 76 -15.09 26.77 -7.21
C GLN A 76 -16.02 27.21 -8.35
N MET A 77 -16.73 26.27 -8.99
CA MET A 77 -17.77 26.59 -9.97
C MET A 77 -18.94 27.34 -9.31
N ALA A 78 -19.37 26.92 -8.11
CA ALA A 78 -20.43 27.60 -7.36
C ALA A 78 -20.07 29.03 -6.95
N LYS A 79 -18.78 29.38 -6.87
CA LYS A 79 -18.28 30.73 -6.55
C LYS A 79 -18.19 31.67 -7.76
N GLY A 80 -18.60 31.23 -8.95
CA GLY A 80 -18.70 32.09 -10.14
C GLY A 80 -17.40 32.22 -10.95
N SER A 81 -16.59 31.16 -11.02
CA SER A 81 -15.40 31.13 -11.87
C SER A 81 -15.76 31.24 -13.36
N MET A 82 -15.19 32.22 -14.08
CA MET A 82 -15.44 32.43 -15.52
C MET A 82 -14.78 31.40 -16.44
N ASP A 83 -13.91 30.53 -15.90
CA ASP A 83 -13.18 29.51 -16.66
C ASP A 83 -13.44 28.10 -16.11
N ILE A 84 -14.69 27.68 -16.24
CA ILE A 84 -15.19 26.37 -15.80
C ILE A 84 -14.42 25.23 -16.49
N GLN A 85 -14.05 25.42 -17.76
CA GLN A 85 -13.38 24.40 -18.56
C GLN A 85 -11.96 24.12 -18.08
N GLN A 86 -11.16 25.16 -17.83
CA GLN A 86 -9.79 25.00 -17.33
C GLN A 86 -9.78 24.45 -15.89
N LEU A 87 -10.73 24.88 -15.06
CA LEU A 87 -10.89 24.41 -13.69
C LEU A 87 -11.22 22.91 -13.63
N LEU A 88 -12.22 22.46 -14.40
CA LEU A 88 -12.60 21.04 -14.48
C LEU A 88 -11.45 20.18 -15.00
N SER A 89 -10.80 20.61 -16.08
CA SER A 89 -9.69 19.86 -16.67
C SER A 89 -8.54 19.69 -15.69
N SER A 90 -8.21 20.73 -14.92
CA SER A 90 -7.15 20.67 -13.92
C SER A 90 -7.50 19.77 -12.73
N GLY A 91 -8.69 19.90 -12.15
CA GLY A 91 -9.05 19.12 -10.96
C GLY A 91 -9.38 17.66 -11.24
N ILE A 92 -9.85 17.33 -12.45
CA ILE A 92 -9.97 15.92 -12.88
C ILE A 92 -8.58 15.31 -13.10
N ALA A 93 -7.64 16.04 -13.70
CA ALA A 93 -6.28 15.55 -13.88
C ALA A 93 -5.59 15.28 -12.53
N GLU A 94 -5.77 16.17 -11.55
CA GLU A 94 -5.27 15.97 -10.19
C GLU A 94 -5.91 14.74 -9.52
N ALA A 95 -7.24 14.62 -9.60
CA ALA A 95 -7.96 13.46 -9.08
C ALA A 95 -7.41 12.14 -9.66
N LEU A 96 -7.22 12.05 -10.98
CA LEU A 96 -6.72 10.85 -11.64
C LEU A 96 -5.29 10.50 -11.24
N LEU A 97 -4.40 11.49 -11.13
CA LEU A 97 -3.02 11.27 -10.69
C LEU A 97 -2.95 10.69 -9.28
N THR A 98 -3.77 11.17 -8.34
CA THR A 98 -3.80 10.62 -6.96
C THR A 98 -4.23 9.16 -6.92
N THR A 99 -5.12 8.75 -7.83
CA THR A 99 -5.56 7.35 -7.96
C THR A 99 -4.48 6.47 -8.56
N GLU A 100 -3.86 6.94 -9.65
CA GLU A 100 -2.77 6.24 -10.30
C GLU A 100 -1.62 5.98 -9.30
N LEU A 101 -1.26 6.98 -8.50
CA LEU A 101 -0.24 6.86 -7.46
C LEU A 101 -0.66 5.86 -6.36
N GLY A 102 -1.91 5.90 -5.89
CA GLY A 102 -2.41 4.96 -4.89
C GLY A 102 -2.35 3.49 -5.35
N LEU A 103 -2.63 3.25 -6.64
CA LEU A 103 -2.49 1.93 -7.25
C LEU A 103 -1.02 1.54 -7.44
N LEU A 104 -0.19 2.45 -7.95
CA LEU A 104 1.24 2.20 -8.20
C LEU A 104 1.96 1.78 -6.92
N MET A 105 1.58 2.36 -5.78
CA MET A 105 2.17 2.03 -4.47
C MET A 105 1.67 0.69 -3.90
N VAL A 106 0.43 0.26 -4.18
CA VAL A 106 -0.12 -0.98 -3.59
C VAL A 106 0.41 -2.26 -4.27
N VAL A 107 0.61 -2.21 -5.58
CA VAL A 107 1.06 -3.35 -6.41
C VAL A 107 2.34 -4.00 -5.88
N PRO A 108 3.45 -3.25 -5.66
CA PRO A 108 4.67 -3.85 -5.14
C PRO A 108 4.51 -4.39 -3.72
N GLY A 109 3.75 -3.71 -2.86
CA GLY A 109 3.52 -4.17 -1.49
C GLY A 109 2.76 -5.49 -1.41
N TRP A 110 1.78 -5.69 -2.29
CA TRP A 110 1.08 -6.97 -2.44
C TRP A 110 1.98 -8.08 -2.96
N LEU A 111 2.85 -7.79 -3.93
CA LEU A 111 3.81 -8.76 -4.45
C LEU A 111 4.75 -9.27 -3.33
N MET A 112 5.26 -8.33 -2.54
CA MET A 112 6.19 -8.63 -1.44
C MET A 112 5.49 -9.39 -0.29
N LEU A 113 4.24 -9.04 0.02
CA LEU A 113 3.40 -9.77 0.97
C LEU A 113 3.18 -11.23 0.53
N SER A 114 2.90 -11.46 -0.76
CA SER A 114 2.70 -12.80 -1.31
C SER A 114 3.97 -13.67 -1.19
N LEU A 115 5.14 -13.09 -1.46
CA LEU A 115 6.43 -13.77 -1.29
C LEU A 115 6.70 -14.15 0.18
N LEU A 116 6.35 -13.25 1.12
CA LEU A 116 6.54 -13.49 2.55
C LEU A 116 5.60 -14.59 3.07
N GLN A 117 4.33 -14.56 2.66
CA GLN A 117 3.36 -15.62 2.99
C GLN A 117 3.80 -16.99 2.46
N ARG A 118 4.42 -17.03 1.27
CA ARG A 118 4.96 -18.27 0.69
C ARG A 118 6.12 -18.82 1.53
N LYS A 119 7.03 -17.96 2.00
CA LYS A 119 8.13 -18.36 2.89
C LYS A 119 7.62 -18.90 4.23
N LEU A 120 6.60 -18.27 4.84
CA LEU A 120 6.05 -18.71 6.13
C LEU A 120 5.45 -20.13 6.04
N ARG A 121 4.67 -20.41 5.00
CA ARG A 121 4.06 -21.74 4.77
C ARG A 121 5.09 -22.86 4.64
N LEU A 122 6.25 -22.59 4.04
CA LEU A 122 7.31 -23.59 3.91
C LEU A 122 7.92 -23.97 5.27
N VAL A 123 8.07 -23.01 6.19
CA VAL A 123 8.59 -23.24 7.54
C VAL A 123 7.61 -24.04 8.40
N GLU A 124 6.31 -23.77 8.28
CA GLU A 124 5.26 -24.54 8.97
C GLU A 124 5.18 -25.99 8.47
N GLY A 125 5.30 -26.21 7.15
CA GLY A 125 5.30 -27.54 6.54
C GLY A 125 6.44 -28.44 7.03
N THR A 126 7.66 -27.91 7.16
CA THR A 126 8.81 -28.66 7.70
C THR A 126 8.63 -29.03 9.18
N SER A 127 7.87 -28.24 9.95
CA SER A 127 7.61 -28.53 11.37
C SER A 127 6.57 -29.64 11.59
N ALA A 128 5.65 -29.81 10.63
CA ALA A 128 4.63 -30.86 10.68
C ALA A 128 5.18 -32.24 10.28
N ASP A 129 6.08 -32.29 9.29
CA ASP A 129 6.65 -33.54 8.76
C ASP A 129 7.56 -34.25 9.78
N GLY A 130 8.27 -33.49 10.63
CA GLY A 130 9.11 -34.06 11.70
C GLY A 130 8.36 -34.66 12.88
N ALA A 131 7.07 -34.35 13.06
CA ALA A 131 6.25 -34.90 14.14
C ALA A 131 5.70 -36.31 13.80
N ASP A 132 5.42 -36.58 12.52
CA ASP A 132 4.79 -37.84 12.08
C ASP A 132 5.79 -39.02 12.00
N SER A 133 7.08 -38.73 11.80
CA SER A 133 8.13 -39.76 11.80
C SER A 133 8.42 -40.36 13.19
N SER A 134 8.10 -39.64 14.28
CA SER A 134 8.31 -40.14 15.65
C SER A 134 7.24 -41.13 16.10
N THR A 135 6.05 -41.12 15.50
CA THR A 135 4.90 -41.98 15.84
C THR A 135 4.84 -43.28 15.03
N ARG A 136 5.50 -43.36 13.87
CA ARG A 136 5.55 -44.57 13.02
C ARG A 136 6.64 -45.57 13.38
N GLY A 137 7.61 -45.19 14.22
CA GLY A 137 8.73 -46.07 14.63
C GLY A 137 8.49 -46.88 15.90
N THR A 138 7.34 -46.74 16.56
CA THR A 138 7.07 -47.36 17.88
C THR A 138 6.02 -48.48 17.86
N ASN A 139 5.68 -49.03 16.69
CA ASN A 139 4.76 -50.18 16.57
C ASN A 139 5.38 -51.30 15.74
#